data_AF-A0A1H8KDG4-F1
#
_entry.id   AF-A0A1H8KDG4-F1
#
_cell.length_a   1.000
_cell.length_b   1.000
_cell.length_c   1.000
_cell.angle_alpha   90.00
_cell.angle_beta   90.00
_cell.angle_gamma   90.00
#
_symmetry.space_group_name_H-M   'P 1'
#
loop_
_entity.id
_entity.type
_entity.pdbx_description
1 polymer ?
#
loop_
_entity_poly.entity_id
_entity_poly.type
_entity_poly.pdbx_seq_one_letter_code
_entity_poly.pdbx_strand_id
1 'polypeptide(L)'
;MSDRELPRKLDSLLSGVRFGQFVSVGVVGLIADTITLVALTELVGVEPWLAGLLSIEAAILVMFAVNERWTFADVGEPGKLLRRLVKSHAVRSVGSSVQYGIFYGLVTFVGVSVTLFGNDVWYLFSKWIAVGIAMFVNYAFESLFTWRVHAE
;
A
#
# COMPACT_ATOMS: atom_id res chain seq x y z
N MET A 1 23.11 1.13 -27.62
CA MET A 1 22.39 0.90 -26.35
C MET A 1 21.78 2.23 -25.92
N SER A 2 20.50 2.52 -26.17
CA SER A 2 19.77 3.61 -25.47
C SER A 2 18.29 3.69 -25.86
N ASP A 3 17.93 3.82 -27.15
CA ASP A 3 16.63 4.43 -27.45
C ASP A 3 15.42 3.48 -27.55
N ARG A 4 15.65 2.17 -27.67
CA ARG A 4 14.56 1.15 -27.76
C ARG A 4 14.22 0.45 -26.44
N GLU A 5 14.98 0.70 -25.39
CA GLU A 5 14.74 0.08 -24.06
C GLU A 5 13.75 0.90 -23.23
N LEU A 6 13.81 2.23 -23.32
CA LEU A 6 12.88 3.14 -22.62
C LEU A 6 11.41 2.93 -23.01
N PRO A 7 11.04 2.81 -24.30
CA PRO A 7 9.64 2.58 -24.70
C PRO A 7 9.11 1.24 -24.19
N ARG A 8 9.90 0.16 -24.30
CA ARG A 8 9.53 -1.17 -23.77
C ARG A 8 9.37 -1.18 -22.25
N LYS A 9 10.20 -0.42 -21.53
CA LYS A 9 10.08 -0.22 -20.07
C LYS A 9 8.74 0.43 -19.73
N LEU A 10 8.34 1.47 -20.46
CA LEU A 10 7.08 2.18 -20.27
C LEU A 10 5.86 1.31 -20.63
N ASP A 11 5.91 0.53 -21.70
CA ASP A 11 4.81 -0.38 -22.10
C ASP A 11 4.54 -1.46 -21.03
N SER A 12 5.60 -1.95 -20.39
CA SER A 12 5.46 -2.92 -19.28
C SER A 12 4.87 -2.30 -18.00
N LEU A 13 5.09 -1.00 -17.77
CA LEU A 13 4.49 -0.23 -16.67
C LEU A 13 3.00 0.08 -16.95
N LEU A 14 2.61 0.11 -18.23
CA LEU A 14 1.23 0.30 -18.69
C LEU A 14 0.41 -1.00 -18.72
N SER A 15 0.99 -2.15 -18.32
CA SER A 15 0.25 -3.40 -18.17
C SER A 15 -0.80 -3.25 -17.05
N GLY A 16 -2.01 -2.88 -17.44
CA GLY A 16 -3.17 -2.72 -16.54
C GLY A 16 -3.50 -3.98 -15.74
N VAL A 17 -3.11 -5.16 -16.19
CA VAL A 17 -3.32 -6.44 -15.48
C VAL A 17 -2.46 -6.53 -14.21
N ARG A 18 -1.15 -6.26 -14.32
CA ARG A 18 -0.22 -6.28 -13.18
C ARG A 18 -0.49 -5.14 -12.20
N PHE A 19 -0.79 -3.96 -12.73
CA PHE A 19 -1.27 -2.84 -11.92
C PHE A 19 -2.58 -3.20 -11.19
N GLY A 20 -3.53 -3.84 -11.87
CA GLY A 20 -4.78 -4.31 -11.29
C GLY A 20 -4.59 -5.33 -10.17
N GLN A 21 -3.65 -6.27 -10.31
CA GLN A 21 -3.31 -7.24 -9.25
C GLN A 21 -2.69 -6.54 -8.03
N PHE A 22 -1.78 -5.59 -8.25
CA PHE A 22 -1.17 -4.80 -7.17
C PHE A 22 -2.22 -3.95 -6.42
N VAL A 23 -3.08 -3.25 -7.17
CA VAL A 23 -4.21 -2.49 -6.61
C VAL A 23 -5.17 -3.41 -5.85
N SER A 24 -5.43 -4.63 -6.35
CA SER A 24 -6.31 -5.59 -5.69
C SER A 24 -5.80 -5.97 -4.29
N VAL A 25 -4.50 -6.21 -4.15
CA VAL A 25 -3.89 -6.50 -2.84
C VAL A 25 -3.96 -5.27 -1.93
N GLY A 26 -3.71 -4.08 -2.47
CA GLY A 26 -3.86 -2.82 -1.74
C GLY A 26 -5.28 -2.58 -1.23
N VAL A 27 -6.29 -2.88 -2.05
CA VAL A 27 -7.71 -2.81 -1.68
C VAL A 27 -8.05 -3.82 -0.57
N VAL A 28 -7.55 -5.06 -0.66
CA VAL A 28 -7.71 -6.05 0.41
C VAL A 28 -7.11 -5.55 1.72
N GLY A 29 -5.93 -4.93 1.66
CA GLY A 29 -5.30 -4.29 2.81
C GLY A 29 -6.15 -3.18 3.42
N LEU A 30 -6.68 -2.28 2.59
CA LEU A 30 -7.54 -1.18 3.02
C LEU A 30 -8.83 -1.68 3.69
N ILE A 31 -9.44 -2.72 3.13
CA ILE A 31 -10.64 -3.34 3.71
C ILE A 31 -10.30 -3.98 5.07
N ALA A 32 -9.20 -4.74 5.14
CA ALA A 32 -8.76 -5.39 6.38
C ALA A 32 -8.42 -4.37 7.48
N ASP A 33 -7.73 -3.28 7.13
CA ASP A 33 -7.44 -2.15 8.01
C ASP A 33 -8.73 -1.55 8.57
N THR A 34 -9.66 -1.20 7.68
CA THR A 34 -10.93 -0.55 8.05
C THR A 34 -11.78 -1.45 8.95
N ILE A 35 -11.95 -2.73 8.60
CA ILE A 35 -12.71 -3.68 9.41
C ILE A 35 -12.08 -3.84 10.79
N THR A 36 -10.75 -3.99 10.85
CA THR A 36 -10.03 -4.19 12.10
C THR A 36 -10.11 -2.97 12.99
N LEU A 37 -9.94 -1.76 12.42
CA LEU A 37 -10.08 -0.50 13.14
C LEU A 37 -11.47 -0.39 13.76
N VAL A 38 -12.52 -0.56 12.97
CA VAL A 38 -13.92 -0.47 13.43
C VAL A 38 -14.23 -1.56 14.47
N ALA A 39 -13.77 -2.79 14.28
CA ALA A 39 -13.97 -3.85 15.25
C ALA A 39 -13.30 -3.53 16.59
N LEU A 40 -12.06 -3.04 16.56
CA LEU A 40 -11.32 -2.68 17.77
C LEU A 40 -11.94 -1.47 18.48
N THR A 41 -12.38 -0.44 17.76
CA THR A 41 -12.99 0.75 18.40
C THR A 41 -14.42 0.49 18.86
N GLU A 42 -15.27 -0.05 18.00
CA GLU A 42 -16.73 -0.13 18.24
C GLU A 42 -17.14 -1.37 19.04
N LEU A 43 -16.45 -2.50 18.86
CA LEU A 43 -16.83 -3.76 19.51
C LEU A 43 -16.00 -4.04 20.77
N VAL A 44 -14.72 -3.68 20.75
CA VAL A 44 -13.80 -3.94 21.86
C VAL A 44 -13.60 -2.70 22.74
N GLY A 45 -13.81 -1.49 22.22
CA GLY A 45 -13.60 -0.24 22.95
C GLY A 45 -12.13 0.17 23.08
N VAL A 46 -11.28 -0.27 22.15
CA VAL A 46 -9.87 0.14 22.10
C VAL A 46 -9.77 1.60 21.67
N GLU A 47 -8.91 2.36 22.34
CA GLU A 47 -8.60 3.74 22.00
C GLU A 47 -8.21 3.90 20.52
N PRO A 48 -8.77 4.90 19.78
CA PRO A 48 -8.59 5.02 18.33
C PRO A 48 -7.14 5.05 17.84
N TRP A 49 -6.24 5.65 18.63
CA TRP A 49 -4.82 5.72 18.27
C TRP A 49 -4.15 4.33 18.32
N LEU A 50 -4.51 3.50 19.31
CA LEU A 50 -3.97 2.15 19.47
C LEU A 50 -4.65 1.19 18.49
N ALA A 51 -5.95 1.33 18.28
CA ALA A 51 -6.70 0.59 17.27
C ALA A 51 -6.15 0.86 15.86
N GLY A 52 -5.77 2.11 15.57
CA GLY A 52 -5.09 2.50 14.33
C GLY A 52 -3.75 1.78 14.13
N LEU A 53 -2.93 1.67 15.17
CA LEU A 53 -1.65 0.95 15.07
C LEU A 53 -1.86 -0.56 14.84
N LEU A 54 -2.79 -1.16 15.56
CA LEU A 54 -3.08 -2.60 15.47
C LEU A 54 -3.76 -2.97 14.14
N SER A 55 -4.62 -2.12 13.60
CA SER A 55 -5.28 -2.33 12.30
C SER A 55 -4.28 -2.29 11.15
N ILE A 56 -3.31 -1.37 11.18
CA ILE A 56 -2.22 -1.33 10.19
C ILE A 56 -1.43 -2.64 10.20
N GLU A 57 -1.05 -3.13 11.39
CA GLU A 57 -0.30 -4.38 11.52
C GLU A 57 -1.12 -5.58 11.01
N ALA A 58 -2.40 -5.66 11.39
CA ALA A 58 -3.30 -6.71 10.90
C ALA A 58 -3.46 -6.67 9.37
N ALA A 59 -3.61 -5.49 8.78
CA ALA A 59 -3.67 -5.32 7.33
C ALA A 59 -2.38 -5.78 6.64
N ILE A 60 -1.22 -5.49 7.23
CA ILE A 60 0.07 -5.99 6.74
C ILE A 60 0.11 -7.52 6.77
N LEU A 61 -0.32 -8.15 7.87
CA LEU A 61 -0.34 -9.61 7.95
C LEU A 61 -1.31 -10.23 6.93
N VAL A 62 -2.51 -9.68 6.77
CA VAL A 62 -3.51 -10.16 5.79
C VAL A 62 -2.97 -10.06 4.38
N MET A 63 -2.48 -8.89 3.97
CA MET A 63 -1.96 -8.73 2.62
C MET A 63 -0.69 -9.59 2.41
N PHE A 64 0.11 -9.89 3.45
CA PHE A 64 1.23 -10.84 3.32
C PHE A 64 0.70 -12.26 3.09
N ALA A 65 -0.29 -12.70 3.86
CA ALA A 65 -0.89 -14.02 3.72
C ALA A 65 -1.55 -14.21 2.34
N VAL A 66 -2.22 -13.18 1.82
CA VAL A 66 -2.79 -13.18 0.46
C VAL A 66 -1.69 -13.30 -0.58
N ASN A 67 -0.63 -12.49 -0.48
CA ASN A 67 0.49 -12.57 -1.41
C ASN A 67 1.19 -13.94 -1.36
N GLU A 68 1.39 -14.50 -0.17
CA GLU A 68 2.05 -15.79 0.04
C GLU A 68 1.22 -16.97 -0.48
N ARG A 69 -0.11 -16.96 -0.27
CA ARG A 69 -0.99 -18.09 -0.61
C ARG A 69 -1.62 -18.01 -1.99
N TRP A 70 -1.64 -16.84 -2.60
CA TRP A 70 -2.30 -16.64 -3.89
C TRP A 70 -1.33 -16.10 -4.94
N THR A 71 -0.74 -14.92 -4.71
CA THR A 71 0.09 -14.26 -5.74
C THR A 71 1.41 -14.98 -6.00
N PHE A 72 2.02 -15.57 -4.97
CA PHE A 72 3.34 -16.20 -5.04
C PHE A 72 3.35 -17.67 -4.57
N ALA A 73 2.19 -18.32 -4.58
CA ALA A 73 2.03 -19.69 -4.08
C ALA A 73 3.02 -20.69 -4.72
N ASP A 74 3.32 -20.51 -6.02
CA ASP A 74 4.12 -21.44 -6.80
C ASP A 74 5.62 -21.09 -6.89
N VAL A 75 6.04 -19.94 -6.34
CA VAL A 75 7.42 -19.43 -6.45
C VAL A 75 8.12 -19.22 -5.10
N GLY A 76 7.44 -19.53 -4.01
CA GLY A 76 7.98 -19.41 -2.65
C GLY A 76 8.99 -20.50 -2.30
N GLU A 77 10.24 -20.14 -2.01
CA GLU A 77 11.23 -21.10 -1.49
C GLU A 77 10.78 -21.69 -0.13
N PRO A 78 10.72 -23.03 0.02
CA PRO A 78 10.39 -23.68 1.28
C PRO A 78 11.34 -23.26 2.42
N GLY A 79 10.80 -23.01 3.62
CA GLY A 79 11.60 -22.74 4.82
C GLY A 79 12.07 -21.29 5.04
N LYS A 80 11.67 -20.32 4.21
CA LYS A 80 12.06 -18.90 4.35
C LYS A 80 10.88 -17.95 4.65
N LEU A 81 9.83 -18.42 5.33
CA LEU A 81 8.63 -17.64 5.65
C LEU A 81 8.96 -16.34 6.40
N LEU A 82 9.74 -16.41 7.49
CA LEU A 82 10.10 -15.24 8.29
C LEU A 82 10.86 -14.19 7.47
N ARG A 83 11.81 -14.62 6.61
CA ARG A 83 12.54 -13.71 5.73
C ARG A 83 11.60 -13.00 4.75
N ARG A 84 10.62 -13.72 4.20
CA ARG A 84 9.61 -13.15 3.29
C ARG A 84 8.67 -12.19 4.02
N LEU A 85 8.26 -12.53 5.23
CA LEU A 85 7.47 -11.66 6.11
C LEU A 85 8.24 -10.37 6.41
N VAL A 86 9.49 -10.47 6.89
CA VAL A 86 10.33 -9.30 7.17
C VAL A 86 10.53 -8.44 5.93
N LYS A 87 10.77 -9.05 4.76
CA LYS A 87 10.87 -8.31 3.50
C LYS A 87 9.56 -7.60 3.14
N SER A 88 8.41 -8.25 3.33
CA SER A 88 7.08 -7.66 3.13
C SER A 88 6.84 -6.48 4.08
N HIS A 89 7.18 -6.61 5.36
CA HIS A 89 7.13 -5.52 6.32
C HIS A 89 8.05 -4.37 5.94
N ALA A 90 9.29 -4.63 5.51
CA ALA A 90 10.23 -3.60 5.11
C ALA A 90 9.76 -2.82 3.87
N VAL A 91 9.23 -3.51 2.86
CA VAL A 91 8.67 -2.84 1.67
C VAL A 91 7.46 -1.99 2.07
N ARG A 92 6.59 -2.50 2.94
CA ARG A 92 5.40 -1.77 3.39
C ARG A 92 5.70 -0.63 4.32
N SER A 93 6.70 -0.73 5.20
CA SER A 93 7.08 0.40 6.05
C SER A 93 7.62 1.56 5.22
N VAL A 94 8.37 1.28 4.15
CA VAL A 94 8.79 2.30 3.17
C VAL A 94 7.57 2.92 2.48
N GLY A 95 6.66 2.09 1.96
CA GLY A 95 5.44 2.56 1.31
C GLY A 95 4.55 3.42 2.20
N SER A 96 4.32 2.98 3.45
CA SER A 96 3.56 3.72 4.46
C SER A 96 4.26 5.00 4.89
N SER A 97 5.61 5.04 4.88
CA SER A 97 6.36 6.27 5.17
C SER A 97 6.19 7.31 4.05
N VAL A 98 6.24 6.88 2.78
CA VAL A 98 5.97 7.75 1.63
C VAL A 98 4.54 8.28 1.69
N GLN A 99 3.58 7.40 1.94
CA GLN A 99 2.18 7.76 2.15
C GLN A 99 2.01 8.80 3.25
N TYR A 100 2.64 8.58 4.41
CA TYR A 100 2.57 9.50 5.54
C TYR A 100 3.17 10.87 5.19
N GLY A 101 4.32 10.89 4.50
CA GLY A 101 4.93 12.13 4.03
C GLY A 101 4.03 12.93 3.09
N ILE A 102 3.35 12.26 2.15
CA ILE A 102 2.39 12.89 1.25
C ILE A 102 1.19 13.43 2.04
N PHE A 103 0.61 12.61 2.92
CA PHE A 103 -0.52 13.01 3.75
C PHE A 103 -0.19 14.25 4.60
N TYR A 104 0.94 14.21 5.31
CA TYR A 104 1.42 15.32 6.11
C TYR A 104 1.60 16.58 5.25
N GLY A 105 2.22 16.44 4.07
CA GLY A 105 2.38 17.56 3.16
C GLY A 105 1.06 18.18 2.69
N LEU A 106 0.07 17.33 2.35
CA LEU A 106 -1.27 17.76 1.94
C LEU A 106 -2.04 18.48 3.06
N VAL A 107 -1.92 18.01 4.30
CA VAL A 107 -2.62 18.63 5.44
C VAL A 107 -1.92 19.90 5.92
N THR A 108 -0.59 19.93 5.92
CA THR A 108 0.18 21.04 6.50
C THR A 108 0.43 22.20 5.53
N PHE A 109 0.69 21.91 4.25
CA PHE A 109 1.21 22.95 3.33
C PHE A 109 0.24 23.36 2.24
N VAL A 110 -0.77 22.54 1.90
CA VAL A 110 -1.67 22.82 0.77
C VAL A 110 -2.76 23.84 1.14
N GLY A 111 -3.06 24.01 2.44
CA GLY A 111 -3.96 25.06 2.93
C GLY A 111 -5.42 24.93 2.44
N VAL A 112 -5.83 23.73 2.03
CA VAL A 112 -7.21 23.44 1.61
C VAL A 112 -8.02 23.01 2.84
N SER A 113 -9.26 23.47 2.92
CA SER A 113 -10.25 23.01 3.89
C SER A 113 -11.53 22.63 3.16
N VAL A 114 -12.15 21.53 3.61
CA VAL A 114 -13.41 21.03 3.04
C VAL A 114 -14.36 20.79 4.19
N THR A 115 -15.40 21.61 4.33
CA THR A 115 -16.34 21.48 5.45
C THR A 115 -17.54 20.62 5.07
N LEU A 116 -17.82 19.58 5.87
CA LEU A 116 -19.02 18.75 5.76
C LEU A 116 -19.64 18.56 7.15
N PHE A 117 -20.94 18.83 7.28
CA PHE A 117 -21.65 18.84 8.58
C PHE A 117 -20.98 19.70 9.67
N GLY A 118 -20.33 20.80 9.28
CA GLY A 118 -19.65 21.71 10.21
C GLY A 118 -18.24 21.26 10.64
N ASN A 119 -17.76 20.11 10.17
CA ASN A 119 -16.41 19.61 10.46
C ASN A 119 -15.52 19.70 9.21
N ASP A 120 -14.23 19.99 9.38
CA ASP A 120 -13.26 19.90 8.29
C ASP A 120 -12.91 18.44 8.01
N VAL A 121 -13.21 18.00 6.78
CA VAL A 121 -13.00 16.64 6.30
C VAL A 121 -11.85 16.55 5.29
N TRP A 122 -11.09 17.63 5.07
CA TRP A 122 -9.95 17.62 4.15
C TRP A 122 -8.91 16.53 4.48
N TYR A 123 -8.75 16.20 5.76
CA TYR A 123 -7.85 15.12 6.19
C TYR A 123 -8.25 13.75 5.62
N LEU A 124 -9.54 13.47 5.42
CA LEU A 124 -10.00 12.21 4.83
C LEU A 124 -9.61 12.11 3.35
N PHE A 125 -9.85 13.18 2.59
CA PHE A 125 -9.44 13.27 1.19
C PHE A 125 -7.93 13.21 1.04
N SER A 126 -7.19 13.91 1.90
CA SER A 126 -5.73 13.87 1.95
C SER A 126 -5.22 12.46 2.20
N LYS A 127 -5.85 11.71 3.10
CA LYS A 127 -5.51 10.31 3.37
C LYS A 127 -5.72 9.45 2.12
N TRP A 128 -6.85 9.57 1.43
CA TRP A 128 -7.12 8.80 0.20
C TRP A 128 -6.19 9.16 -0.95
N ILE A 129 -5.88 10.45 -1.14
CA ILE A 129 -4.91 10.91 -2.15
C ILE A 129 -3.53 10.34 -1.83
N ALA A 130 -3.10 10.43 -0.57
CA ALA A 130 -1.82 9.88 -0.14
C ALA A 130 -1.73 8.36 -0.35
N VAL A 131 -2.80 7.61 -0.01
CA VAL A 131 -2.90 6.17 -0.32
C VAL A 131 -2.70 5.93 -1.83
N GLY A 132 -3.45 6.65 -2.67
CA GLY A 132 -3.42 6.47 -4.12
C GLY A 132 -2.05 6.78 -4.73
N ILE A 133 -1.44 7.91 -4.35
CA ILE A 133 -0.11 8.29 -4.82
C ILE A 133 0.94 7.31 -4.32
N ALA A 134 0.92 6.92 -3.04
CA ALA A 134 1.87 5.97 -2.48
C ALA A 134 1.76 4.59 -3.14
N MET A 135 0.54 4.13 -3.47
CA MET A 135 0.36 2.91 -4.28
C MET A 135 1.04 3.03 -5.65
N PHE A 136 0.90 4.17 -6.32
CA PHE A 136 1.52 4.40 -7.63
C PHE A 136 3.05 4.45 -7.54
N VAL A 137 3.59 5.12 -6.52
CA VAL A 137 5.03 5.19 -6.25
C VAL A 137 5.59 3.81 -5.90
N ASN A 138 4.91 3.05 -5.05
CA ASN A 138 5.32 1.68 -4.70
C ASN A 138 5.33 0.76 -5.92
N TYR A 139 4.31 0.84 -6.77
CA TYR A 139 4.26 0.07 -8.01
C TYR A 139 5.41 0.43 -8.95
N ALA A 140 5.72 1.72 -9.11
CA ALA A 140 6.83 2.19 -9.92
C ALA A 140 8.19 1.72 -9.36
N PHE A 141 8.40 1.80 -8.04
CA PHE A 141 9.62 1.33 -7.38
C PHE A 141 9.77 -0.20 -7.47
N GLU A 142 8.71 -0.97 -7.22
CA GLU A 142 8.76 -2.43 -7.36
C GLU A 142 9.04 -2.86 -8.79
N SER A 143 8.45 -2.17 -9.78
CA SER A 143 8.63 -2.47 -11.20
C SER A 143 10.03 -2.09 -11.71
N LEU A 144 10.56 -0.93 -11.31
CA LEU A 144 11.85 -0.42 -11.79
C LEU A 144 13.05 -1.01 -11.03
N PHE A 145 12.93 -1.21 -9.72
CA PHE A 145 14.07 -1.60 -8.87
C PHE A 145 14.03 -3.05 -8.39
N THR A 146 12.85 -3.61 -8.11
CA THR A 146 12.76 -4.93 -7.44
C THR A 146 12.72 -6.08 -8.43
N TRP A 147 11.90 -6.00 -9.47
CA TRP A 147 11.60 -7.14 -10.33
C TRP A 147 12.31 -7.15 -11.68
N ARG A 148 13.11 -6.12 -12.03
CA ARG A 148 13.86 -5.99 -13.32
C ARG A 148 13.16 -6.80 -14.42
N VAL A 149 12.01 -6.33 -14.90
CA VAL A 149 11.07 -7.05 -15.78
C VAL A 149 11.65 -7.33 -17.19
N HIS A 150 12.87 -7.87 -17.25
CA HIS A 150 13.71 -8.09 -18.44
C HIS A 150 14.18 -9.56 -18.48
N ALA A 151 13.53 -10.47 -17.76
CA ALA A 151 13.84 -11.89 -17.82
C ALA A 151 12.59 -12.72 -18.08
N GLU A 152 11.86 -12.36 -19.14
CA GLU A 152 11.34 -13.32 -20.12
C GLU A 152 11.58 -12.74 -21.52
#